data_AF-A0A395CZE9-F1
#
_entry.id   AF-A0A395CZE9-F1
#
_cell.length_a   1.000
_cell.length_b   1.000
_cell.length_c   1.000
_cell.angle_alpha   90.00
_cell.angle_beta   90.00
_cell.angle_gamma   90.00
#
_symmetry.space_group_name_H-M   'P 1'
#
loop_
_entity.id
_entity.type
_entity.pdbx_description
1 polymer ?
#
loop_
_entity_poly.entity_id
_entity_poly.type
_entity_poly.pdbx_seq_one_letter_code
_entity_poly.pdbx_strand_id
1 'polypeptide(L)'
;MSTDEIDESIDWLGEPVDCTACPHEHLLAKERCKPLRACVFDRYARRIDRFFDWNPELGRLYLSHPYFEVRACAAKAAEVFLLPALLDDPEEAVRWSAARRLPNRYLLRLRSDPHREVRIRVAHRLESVDLLPMINDRDYYVRQTVARRISPDLLILMIDDADVEVRRVVAGRIAPQALKRLVSDVDASVRFEAAQRLDAASLRTLVADPDWRVRYEVARRADLGDITPLLGDDDPIVRETAAERVEKASGRPGPRDFDSKSNHIEERI
;
A
#
# COMPACT_ATOMS: atom_id res chain seq x y z
N MET A 1 -26.88 -6.09 -10.97
CA MET A 1 -27.52 -6.69 -9.79
C MET A 1 -26.41 -7.26 -8.94
N SER A 2 -26.23 -6.73 -7.72
CA SER A 2 -25.06 -7.02 -6.87
C SER A 2 -25.16 -8.43 -6.30
N THR A 3 -24.16 -9.27 -6.54
CA THR A 3 -24.04 -10.66 -6.05
C THR A 3 -23.73 -10.76 -4.54
N ASP A 4 -24.23 -9.84 -3.72
CA ASP A 4 -23.77 -9.65 -2.32
C ASP A 4 -24.91 -9.68 -1.28
N GLU A 5 -26.15 -9.92 -1.70
CA GLU A 5 -27.28 -10.08 -0.77
C GLU A 5 -27.40 -11.54 -0.36
N ILE A 6 -26.77 -11.89 0.77
CA ILE A 6 -27.02 -13.18 1.43
C ILE A 6 -28.49 -13.20 1.87
N ASP A 7 -29.30 -14.09 1.32
CA ASP A 7 -30.74 -14.17 1.55
C ASP A 7 -31.09 -14.82 2.90
N GLU A 8 -30.10 -15.44 3.53
CA GLU A 8 -30.24 -16.28 4.71
C GLU A 8 -29.65 -15.61 5.97
N SER A 9 -30.29 -15.84 7.12
CA SER A 9 -29.82 -15.37 8.43
C SER A 9 -29.30 -16.57 9.21
N ILE A 10 -28.02 -16.89 9.00
CA ILE A 10 -27.34 -18.06 9.56
C ILE A 10 -26.22 -17.58 10.50
N ASP A 11 -26.03 -18.28 11.62
CA ASP A 11 -24.97 -18.02 12.58
C ASP A 11 -23.62 -18.63 12.17
N TRP A 12 -22.58 -18.41 12.98
CA TRP A 12 -21.23 -18.90 12.69
C TRP A 12 -21.06 -20.41 12.87
N LEU A 13 -22.06 -21.09 13.45
CA LEU A 13 -22.11 -22.55 13.55
C LEU A 13 -22.85 -23.17 12.35
N GLY A 14 -23.50 -22.35 11.51
CA GLY A 14 -24.27 -22.81 10.37
C GLY A 14 -25.76 -23.00 10.68
N GLU A 15 -26.23 -22.57 11.84
CA GLU A 15 -27.62 -22.71 12.27
C GLU A 15 -28.44 -21.45 11.97
N PRO A 16 -29.76 -21.56 11.71
CA PRO A 16 -30.62 -20.39 11.55
C PRO A 16 -30.60 -19.51 12.80
N VAL A 17 -30.47 -18.20 12.61
CA VAL A 17 -30.53 -17.23 13.72
C VAL A 17 -31.93 -17.23 14.33
N ASP A 18 -32.02 -17.61 15.61
CA ASP A 18 -33.26 -17.58 16.39
C ASP A 18 -33.35 -16.33 17.26
N CYS A 19 -34.28 -15.43 16.93
CA CYS A 19 -34.51 -14.21 17.71
C CYS A 19 -35.30 -14.46 19.01
N THR A 20 -36.03 -15.56 19.13
CA THR A 20 -36.89 -15.84 20.29
C THR A 20 -36.08 -16.28 21.51
N ALA A 21 -34.96 -16.96 21.30
CA ALA A 21 -34.00 -17.33 22.35
C ALA A 21 -32.86 -16.31 22.54
N CYS A 22 -32.89 -15.19 21.81
CA CYS A 22 -31.78 -14.24 21.78
C CYS A 22 -31.76 -13.36 23.04
N PRO A 23 -30.61 -13.20 23.73
CA PRO A 23 -30.49 -12.29 24.87
C PRO A 23 -30.80 -10.82 24.54
N HIS A 24 -30.79 -10.47 23.24
CA HIS A 24 -31.09 -9.15 22.72
C HIS A 24 -32.47 -9.02 22.08
N GLU A 25 -33.41 -9.92 22.39
CA GLU A 25 -34.80 -9.84 21.91
C GLU A 25 -35.41 -8.44 22.12
N HIS A 26 -35.12 -7.83 23.28
CA HIS A 26 -35.57 -6.48 23.61
C HIS A 26 -35.06 -5.37 22.66
N LEU A 27 -33.97 -5.59 21.92
CA LEU A 27 -33.45 -4.65 20.92
C LEU A 27 -34.22 -4.72 19.61
N LEU A 28 -34.82 -5.87 19.30
CA LEU A 28 -35.62 -6.07 18.09
C LEU A 28 -36.84 -5.14 18.11
N ALA A 29 -37.54 -5.08 19.25
CA ALA A 29 -38.68 -4.19 19.45
C ALA A 29 -38.33 -2.69 19.37
N LYS A 30 -37.05 -2.35 19.55
CA LYS A 30 -36.53 -0.98 19.46
C LYS A 30 -35.89 -0.68 18.10
N GLU A 31 -35.99 -1.62 17.15
CA GLU A 31 -35.35 -1.55 15.83
C GLU A 31 -33.82 -1.37 15.88
N ARG A 32 -33.19 -1.78 16.99
CA ARG A 32 -31.74 -1.71 17.20
C ARG A 32 -31.02 -3.00 16.79
N CYS A 33 -31.75 -4.01 16.32
CA CYS A 33 -31.22 -5.13 15.55
C CYS A 33 -32.31 -5.60 14.56
N LYS A 34 -31.93 -6.31 13.50
CA LYS A 34 -32.87 -6.88 12.52
C LYS A 34 -32.23 -8.05 11.76
N PRO A 35 -32.85 -9.24 11.72
CA PRO A 35 -32.39 -10.35 10.87
C PRO A 35 -32.11 -9.91 9.43
N LEU A 36 -31.14 -10.54 8.78
CA LEU A 36 -30.64 -10.19 7.44
C LEU A 36 -30.00 -8.80 7.29
N ARG A 37 -30.03 -7.95 8.34
CA ARG A 37 -29.53 -6.58 8.30
C ARG A 37 -28.51 -6.28 9.38
N ALA A 38 -28.80 -6.49 10.64
CA ALA A 38 -27.92 -6.19 11.76
C ALA A 38 -28.16 -7.19 12.88
N CYS A 39 -27.25 -8.13 13.06
CA CYS A 39 -27.33 -9.17 14.07
C CYS A 39 -25.92 -9.56 14.52
N VAL A 40 -25.70 -9.61 15.84
CA VAL A 40 -24.41 -10.00 16.43
C VAL A 40 -24.11 -11.49 16.26
N PHE A 41 -25.14 -12.31 16.10
CA PHE A 41 -25.02 -13.75 15.95
C PHE A 41 -25.05 -14.20 14.49
N ASP A 42 -25.02 -13.28 13.52
CA ASP A 42 -24.92 -13.63 12.10
C ASP A 42 -23.47 -14.00 11.74
N ARG A 43 -23.26 -14.92 10.79
CA ARG A 43 -21.92 -15.22 10.28
C ARG A 43 -21.31 -14.09 9.45
N TYR A 44 -22.14 -13.26 8.82
CA TYR A 44 -21.69 -12.25 7.89
C TYR A 44 -21.19 -11.00 8.61
N ALA A 45 -19.87 -10.77 8.53
CA ALA A 45 -19.18 -9.66 9.20
C ALA A 45 -19.86 -8.30 9.02
N ARG A 46 -20.40 -7.97 7.83
CA ARG A 46 -21.06 -6.66 7.59
C ARG A 46 -22.33 -6.47 8.43
N ARG A 47 -23.05 -7.54 8.77
CA ARG A 47 -24.25 -7.49 9.62
C ARG A 47 -23.87 -7.38 11.10
N ILE A 48 -22.80 -8.06 11.50
CA ILE A 48 -22.24 -7.95 12.85
C ILE A 48 -21.71 -6.53 13.09
N ASP A 49 -20.97 -5.98 12.12
CA ASP A 49 -20.44 -4.61 12.18
C ASP A 49 -21.57 -3.60 12.38
N ARG A 50 -22.62 -3.71 11.56
CA ARG A 50 -23.81 -2.85 11.65
C ARG A 50 -24.55 -3.00 12.99
N PHE A 51 -24.58 -4.19 13.57
CA PHE A 51 -25.15 -4.38 14.91
C PHE A 51 -24.39 -3.54 15.95
N PHE A 52 -23.06 -3.52 15.91
CA PHE A 52 -22.26 -2.71 16.83
C PHE A 52 -22.30 -1.22 16.52
N ASP A 53 -22.51 -0.82 15.25
CA ASP A 53 -22.80 0.58 14.91
C ASP A 53 -24.10 1.07 15.58
N TRP A 54 -25.11 0.20 15.69
CA TRP A 54 -26.40 0.53 16.32
C TRP A 54 -26.39 0.38 17.84
N ASN A 55 -25.47 -0.43 18.39
CA ASN A 55 -25.38 -0.76 19.81
C ASN A 55 -23.93 -0.72 20.31
N PRO A 56 -23.25 0.44 20.24
CA PRO A 56 -21.83 0.51 20.61
C PRO A 56 -21.58 0.17 22.08
N GLU A 57 -22.56 0.40 22.97
CA GLU A 57 -22.48 0.08 24.39
C GLU A 57 -22.32 -1.43 24.68
N LEU A 58 -22.71 -2.29 23.73
CA LEU A 58 -22.62 -3.74 23.87
C LEU A 58 -21.24 -4.28 23.50
N GLY A 59 -20.38 -3.50 22.83
CA GLY A 59 -19.08 -3.97 22.33
C GLY A 59 -18.23 -4.64 23.42
N ARG A 60 -18.24 -4.11 24.64
CA ARG A 60 -17.48 -4.67 25.76
C ARG A 60 -17.87 -6.10 26.13
N LEU A 61 -19.14 -6.47 25.95
CA LEU A 61 -19.68 -7.77 26.33
C LEU A 61 -19.25 -8.88 25.37
N TYR A 62 -18.79 -8.50 24.18
CA TYR A 62 -18.50 -9.41 23.08
C TYR A 62 -17.01 -9.58 22.77
N LEU A 63 -16.13 -8.99 23.59
CA LEU A 63 -14.68 -9.09 23.41
C LEU A 63 -14.11 -10.51 23.63
N SER A 64 -14.86 -11.39 24.30
CA SER A 64 -14.50 -12.80 24.54
C SER A 64 -15.41 -13.77 23.79
N HIS A 65 -16.12 -13.30 22.76
CA HIS A 65 -17.04 -14.13 21.99
C HIS A 65 -16.29 -15.27 21.26
N PRO A 66 -16.83 -16.50 21.17
CA PRO A 66 -16.16 -17.61 20.48
C PRO A 66 -15.84 -17.31 19.01
N TYR A 67 -16.77 -16.66 18.31
CA TYR A 67 -16.60 -16.25 16.91
C TYR A 67 -15.76 -14.99 16.79
N PHE A 68 -14.71 -15.03 15.96
CA PHE A 68 -13.71 -13.97 15.91
C PHE A 68 -14.19 -12.72 15.19
N GLU A 69 -15.05 -12.83 14.17
CA GLU A 69 -15.63 -11.64 13.52
C GLU A 69 -16.44 -10.80 14.51
N VAL A 70 -17.10 -11.45 15.47
CA VAL A 70 -17.80 -10.76 16.57
C VAL A 70 -16.80 -10.03 17.45
N ARG A 71 -15.71 -10.68 17.88
CA ARG A 71 -14.65 -10.01 18.65
C ARG A 71 -14.04 -8.84 17.88
N ALA A 72 -13.77 -9.02 16.59
CA ALA A 72 -13.17 -8.00 15.72
C ALA A 72 -14.10 -6.79 15.53
N CYS A 73 -15.38 -7.01 15.27
CA CYS A 73 -16.36 -5.92 15.16
C CYS A 73 -16.61 -5.25 16.53
N ALA A 74 -16.71 -6.05 17.60
CA ALA A 74 -16.84 -5.53 18.96
C ALA A 74 -15.65 -4.63 19.36
N ALA A 75 -14.43 -4.96 18.92
CA ALA A 75 -13.23 -4.14 19.15
C ALA A 75 -13.33 -2.73 18.54
N LYS A 76 -14.17 -2.53 17.50
CA LYS A 76 -14.41 -1.20 16.90
C LYS A 76 -15.32 -0.33 17.76
N ALA A 77 -16.19 -0.93 18.57
CA ALA A 77 -17.16 -0.24 19.42
C ALA A 77 -16.72 -0.13 20.89
N ALA A 78 -16.09 -1.17 21.43
CA ALA A 78 -15.74 -1.28 22.84
C ALA A 78 -14.86 -0.12 23.35
N GLU A 79 -14.79 0.08 24.67
CA GLU A 79 -13.96 1.13 25.22
C GLU A 79 -12.47 0.87 24.97
N VAL A 80 -11.73 1.92 24.59
CA VAL A 80 -10.33 1.81 24.13
C VAL A 80 -9.42 1.16 25.18
N PHE A 81 -9.69 1.33 26.47
CA PHE A 81 -8.88 0.75 27.55
C PHE A 81 -9.03 -0.77 27.69
N LEU A 82 -10.04 -1.40 27.07
CA LEU A 82 -10.21 -2.85 27.02
C LEU A 82 -9.42 -3.50 25.87
N LEU A 83 -9.12 -2.73 24.82
CA LEU A 83 -8.49 -3.22 23.59
C LEU A 83 -7.05 -3.75 23.75
N PRO A 84 -6.20 -3.31 24.70
CA PRO A 84 -4.84 -3.84 24.82
C PRO A 84 -4.78 -5.36 25.02
N ALA A 85 -5.79 -5.96 25.65
CA ALA A 85 -5.85 -7.42 25.85
C ALA A 85 -6.06 -8.19 24.53
N LEU A 86 -6.74 -7.57 23.56
CA LEU A 86 -7.01 -8.17 22.25
C LEU A 86 -5.79 -8.19 21.33
N LEU A 87 -4.68 -7.57 21.73
CA LEU A 87 -3.42 -7.65 20.98
C LEU A 87 -2.80 -9.04 21.04
N ASP A 88 -3.22 -9.88 21.99
CA ASP A 88 -2.78 -11.26 22.16
C ASP A 88 -3.86 -12.27 21.69
N ASP A 89 -4.92 -11.80 21.00
CA ASP A 89 -5.96 -12.66 20.42
C ASP A 89 -5.36 -13.63 19.38
N PRO A 90 -5.81 -14.90 19.29
CA PRO A 90 -5.31 -15.84 18.28
C PRO A 90 -5.52 -15.38 16.84
N GLU A 91 -6.57 -14.59 16.59
CA GLU A 91 -7.00 -14.20 15.25
C GLU A 91 -6.45 -12.83 14.86
N GLU A 92 -5.76 -12.76 13.72
CA GLU A 92 -5.09 -11.54 13.26
C GLU A 92 -6.08 -10.41 12.97
N ALA A 93 -7.30 -10.75 12.54
CA ALA A 93 -8.37 -9.79 12.28
C ALA A 93 -8.79 -9.08 13.57
N VAL A 94 -8.79 -9.77 14.72
CA VAL A 94 -9.10 -9.19 16.03
C VAL A 94 -7.94 -8.33 16.51
N ARG A 95 -6.70 -8.85 16.46
CA ARG A 95 -5.48 -8.10 16.82
C ARG A 95 -5.41 -6.77 16.07
N TRP A 96 -5.65 -6.78 14.76
CA TRP A 96 -5.67 -5.55 13.98
C TRP A 96 -6.85 -4.63 14.32
N SER A 97 -8.05 -5.17 14.49
CA SER A 97 -9.24 -4.35 14.81
C SER A 97 -9.05 -3.57 16.11
N ALA A 98 -8.43 -4.20 17.11
CA ALA A 98 -8.01 -3.53 18.34
C ALA A 98 -6.91 -2.50 18.09
N ALA A 99 -5.84 -2.90 17.39
CA ALA A 99 -4.69 -2.06 17.09
C ALA A 99 -5.09 -0.72 16.45
N ARG A 100 -6.06 -0.70 15.52
CA ARG A 100 -6.56 0.50 14.83
C ARG A 100 -6.94 1.64 15.76
N ARG A 101 -7.47 1.34 16.94
CA ARG A 101 -7.98 2.34 17.90
C ARG A 101 -7.01 2.60 19.05
N LEU A 102 -5.91 1.85 19.11
CA LEU A 102 -4.90 2.01 20.15
C LEU A 102 -3.84 3.07 19.75
N PRO A 103 -3.28 3.79 20.74
CA PRO A 103 -2.11 4.65 20.55
C PRO A 103 -0.89 3.90 20.00
N ASN A 104 -0.04 4.59 19.22
CA ASN A 104 1.09 3.99 18.51
C ASN A 104 2.05 3.16 19.38
N ARG A 105 2.25 3.55 20.65
CA ARG A 105 3.07 2.78 21.61
C ARG A 105 2.66 1.30 21.73
N TYR A 106 1.38 0.99 21.55
CA TYR A 106 0.88 -0.39 21.58
C TYR A 106 1.22 -1.16 20.31
N LEU A 107 1.30 -0.49 19.16
CA LEU A 107 1.66 -1.09 17.87
C LEU A 107 3.11 -1.58 17.84
N LEU A 108 3.99 -1.03 18.68
CA LEU A 108 5.38 -1.46 18.77
C LEU A 108 5.53 -2.95 19.08
N ARG A 109 4.58 -3.52 19.87
CA ARG A 109 4.51 -4.96 20.17
C ARG A 109 4.16 -5.80 18.95
N LEU A 110 3.38 -5.25 18.02
CA LEU A 110 2.89 -5.94 16.83
C LEU A 110 3.86 -5.87 15.63
N ARG A 111 5.01 -5.21 15.77
CA ARG A 111 6.05 -5.19 14.72
C ARG A 111 6.58 -6.58 14.38
N SER A 112 6.50 -7.50 15.33
CA SER A 112 6.93 -8.89 15.17
C SER A 112 5.74 -9.86 15.13
N ASP A 113 4.53 -9.37 14.82
CA ASP A 113 3.34 -10.22 14.74
C ASP A 113 3.58 -11.38 13.75
N PRO A 114 3.18 -12.62 14.08
CA PRO A 114 3.36 -13.75 13.18
C PRO A 114 2.69 -13.53 11.82
N HIS A 115 1.56 -12.83 11.78
CA HIS A 115 0.80 -12.62 10.56
C HIS A 115 1.29 -11.40 9.77
N ARG A 116 1.61 -11.60 8.48
CA ARG A 116 2.14 -10.53 7.60
C ARG A 116 1.22 -9.31 7.52
N GLU A 117 -0.09 -9.54 7.43
CA GLU A 117 -1.08 -8.47 7.27
C GLU A 117 -1.09 -7.51 8.49
N VAL A 118 -0.87 -8.04 9.69
CA VAL A 118 -0.75 -7.20 10.89
C VAL A 118 0.51 -6.35 10.82
N ARG A 119 1.66 -6.95 10.46
CA ARG A 119 2.93 -6.22 10.32
C ARG A 119 2.84 -5.13 9.24
N ILE A 120 2.19 -5.39 8.11
CA ILE A 120 1.96 -4.40 7.05
C ILE A 120 1.17 -3.21 7.60
N ARG A 121 0.05 -3.48 8.27
CA ARG A 121 -0.84 -2.46 8.82
C ARG A 121 -0.21 -1.67 9.97
N VAL A 122 0.62 -2.31 10.78
CA VAL A 122 1.49 -1.67 11.77
C VAL A 122 2.50 -0.74 11.09
N ALA A 123 3.19 -1.25 10.07
CA ALA A 123 4.15 -0.48 9.28
C ALA A 123 3.51 0.73 8.57
N HIS A 124 2.21 0.72 8.29
CA HIS A 124 1.48 1.89 7.76
C HIS A 124 1.18 2.97 8.80
N ARG A 125 1.28 2.69 10.11
CA ARG A 125 0.90 3.63 11.17
C ARG A 125 2.06 4.12 12.04
N LEU A 126 3.14 3.35 12.14
CA LEU A 126 4.30 3.72 12.95
C LEU A 126 5.02 4.97 12.43
N GLU A 127 5.74 5.66 13.31
CA GLU A 127 6.61 6.78 12.90
C GLU A 127 7.95 6.26 12.35
N SER A 128 8.67 7.11 11.61
CA SER A 128 9.90 6.69 10.91
C SER A 128 10.91 5.97 11.79
N VAL A 129 11.15 6.44 13.02
CA VAL A 129 12.14 5.81 13.92
C VAL A 129 11.69 4.43 14.38
N ASP A 130 10.38 4.23 14.55
CA ASP A 130 9.80 2.97 15.00
C ASP A 130 9.76 1.90 13.91
N LEU A 131 9.91 2.30 12.64
CA LEU A 131 10.02 1.40 11.49
C LEU A 131 11.39 0.75 11.34
N LEU A 132 12.44 1.28 11.98
CA LEU A 132 13.81 0.77 11.82
C LEU A 132 13.94 -0.73 12.11
N PRO A 133 13.33 -1.30 13.16
CA PRO A 133 13.40 -2.76 13.39
C PRO A 133 12.67 -3.61 12.34
N MET A 134 11.89 -3.00 11.44
CA MET A 134 11.14 -3.69 10.39
C MET A 134 11.83 -3.62 9.01
N ILE A 135 12.98 -2.95 8.89
CA ILE A 135 13.70 -2.84 7.60
C ILE A 135 14.15 -4.21 7.06
N ASN A 136 14.35 -5.19 7.94
CA ASN A 136 14.75 -6.56 7.62
C ASN A 136 13.59 -7.55 7.80
N ASP A 137 12.33 -7.10 7.69
CA ASP A 137 11.19 -8.01 7.76
C ASP A 137 11.32 -9.12 6.72
N ARG A 138 10.93 -10.33 7.11
CA ARG A 138 10.93 -11.51 6.23
C ARG A 138 10.04 -11.34 4.99
N ASP A 139 8.98 -10.54 5.10
CA ASP A 139 8.04 -10.29 4.02
C ASP A 139 8.46 -9.03 3.22
N TYR A 140 8.69 -9.19 1.92
CA TYR A 140 9.13 -8.10 1.06
C TYR A 140 8.13 -6.94 1.03
N TYR A 141 6.82 -7.21 1.16
CA TYR A 141 5.79 -6.16 1.13
C TYR A 141 5.80 -5.34 2.42
N VAL A 142 6.15 -5.95 3.56
CA VAL A 142 6.43 -5.19 4.79
C VAL A 142 7.63 -4.28 4.58
N ARG A 143 8.75 -4.80 4.05
CA ARG A 143 9.94 -3.99 3.73
C ARG A 143 9.62 -2.87 2.73
N GLN A 144 8.80 -3.15 1.71
CA GLN A 144 8.34 -2.14 0.76
C GLN A 144 7.53 -1.04 1.46
N THR A 145 6.61 -1.39 2.35
CA THR A 145 5.84 -0.43 3.15
C THR A 145 6.75 0.40 4.07
N VAL A 146 7.78 -0.22 4.67
CA VAL A 146 8.81 0.48 5.43
C VAL A 146 9.57 1.46 4.54
N ALA A 147 10.05 1.03 3.38
CA ALA A 147 10.76 1.86 2.40
C ALA A 147 9.90 3.00 1.86
N ARG A 148 8.57 2.89 1.85
CA ARG A 148 7.66 4.00 1.49
C ARG A 148 7.56 5.07 2.57
N ARG A 149 7.85 4.75 3.83
CA ARG A 149 7.51 5.61 4.99
C ARG A 149 8.70 6.06 5.83
N ILE A 150 9.78 5.29 5.86
CA ILE A 150 10.98 5.68 6.60
C ILE A 150 11.58 6.96 6.02
N SER A 151 12.31 7.72 6.85
CA SER A 151 13.01 8.94 6.45
C SER A 151 13.92 8.67 5.25
N PRO A 152 13.96 9.56 4.24
CA PRO A 152 14.85 9.42 3.09
C PRO A 152 16.31 9.16 3.43
N ASP A 153 16.82 9.73 4.52
CA ASP A 153 18.20 9.55 4.97
C ASP A 153 18.51 8.11 5.44
N LEU A 154 17.49 7.38 5.86
CA LEU A 154 17.60 6.00 6.33
C LEU A 154 17.40 4.97 5.20
N LEU A 155 16.94 5.40 4.02
CA LEU A 155 16.74 4.50 2.87
C LEU A 155 18.05 3.88 2.36
N ILE A 156 19.20 4.49 2.69
CA ILE A 156 20.50 3.90 2.40
C ILE A 156 20.68 2.50 3.02
N LEU A 157 19.98 2.21 4.13
CA LEU A 157 20.00 0.90 4.79
C LEU A 157 19.24 -0.18 4.00
N MET A 158 18.43 0.21 3.02
CA MET A 158 17.58 -0.68 2.21
C MET A 158 17.97 -0.66 0.72
N ILE A 159 19.08 0.02 0.37
CA ILE A 159 19.47 0.25 -1.02
C ILE A 159 19.79 -1.03 -1.78
N ASP A 160 20.31 -2.03 -1.07
CA ASP A 160 20.69 -3.34 -1.62
C ASP A 160 19.65 -4.43 -1.23
N ASP A 161 18.38 -4.06 -0.98
CA ASP A 161 17.33 -5.04 -0.67
C ASP A 161 17.24 -6.12 -1.75
N ALA A 162 17.01 -7.38 -1.37
CA ALA A 162 16.92 -8.47 -2.34
C ALA A 162 15.76 -8.31 -3.33
N ASP A 163 14.68 -7.64 -2.91
CA ASP A 163 13.47 -7.50 -3.69
C ASP A 163 13.47 -6.24 -4.57
N VAL A 164 13.20 -6.41 -5.86
CA VAL A 164 13.19 -5.32 -6.86
C VAL A 164 12.17 -4.25 -6.49
N GLU A 165 10.99 -4.64 -6.02
CA GLU A 165 9.91 -3.70 -5.70
C GLU A 165 10.22 -2.85 -4.46
N VAL A 166 11.09 -3.34 -3.57
CA VAL A 166 11.66 -2.53 -2.48
C VAL A 166 12.70 -1.57 -3.03
N ARG A 167 13.66 -2.04 -3.85
CA ARG A 167 14.71 -1.19 -4.44
C ARG A 167 14.13 -0.08 -5.34
N ARG A 168 13.04 -0.35 -6.06
CA ARG A 168 12.29 0.67 -6.82
C ARG A 168 11.75 1.77 -5.91
N VAL A 169 11.07 1.41 -4.83
CA VAL A 169 10.59 2.41 -3.84
C VAL A 169 11.75 3.21 -3.25
N VAL A 170 12.88 2.56 -2.96
CA VAL A 170 14.10 3.23 -2.50
C VAL A 170 14.59 4.22 -3.56
N ALA A 171 14.70 3.82 -4.83
CA ALA A 171 15.11 4.70 -5.94
C ALA A 171 14.22 5.93 -6.08
N GLY A 172 12.90 5.79 -5.87
CA GLY A 172 11.94 6.89 -5.94
C GLY A 172 12.04 7.89 -4.77
N ARG A 173 12.70 7.54 -3.66
CA ARG A 173 12.69 8.37 -2.42
C ARG A 173 14.06 8.71 -1.84
N ILE A 174 15.10 7.92 -2.10
CA ILE A 174 16.43 8.08 -1.50
C ILE A 174 17.02 9.47 -1.79
N ALA A 175 17.86 9.98 -0.90
CA ALA A 175 18.50 11.28 -1.10
C ALA A 175 19.29 11.33 -2.43
N PRO A 176 19.26 12.45 -3.19
CA PRO A 176 19.86 12.54 -4.52
C PRO A 176 21.34 12.14 -4.57
N GLN A 177 22.12 12.43 -3.52
CA GLN A 177 23.53 12.07 -3.43
C GLN A 177 23.79 10.56 -3.47
N ALA A 178 22.83 9.74 -3.01
CA ALA A 178 22.94 8.28 -3.00
C ALA A 178 22.35 7.62 -4.26
N LEU A 179 21.59 8.37 -5.06
CA LEU A 179 20.88 7.87 -6.24
C LEU A 179 21.82 7.23 -7.27
N LYS A 180 23.06 7.74 -7.37
CA LYS A 180 24.10 7.22 -8.26
C LYS A 180 24.41 5.73 -8.06
N ARG A 181 24.15 5.17 -6.87
CA ARG A 181 24.32 3.72 -6.62
C ARG A 181 23.27 2.87 -7.35
N LEU A 182 22.07 3.41 -7.57
CA LEU A 182 20.93 2.70 -8.17
C LEU A 182 20.91 2.81 -9.71
N VAL A 183 21.71 3.71 -10.27
CA VAL A 183 21.92 3.86 -11.71
C VAL A 183 22.56 2.62 -12.33
N SER A 184 23.23 1.80 -11.52
CA SER A 184 23.83 0.53 -11.95
C SER A 184 23.08 -0.70 -11.40
N ASP A 185 21.84 -0.54 -10.93
CA ASP A 185 21.03 -1.67 -10.48
C ASP A 185 20.87 -2.69 -11.61
N VAL A 186 20.86 -3.98 -11.25
CA VAL A 186 20.66 -5.07 -12.19
C VAL A 186 19.30 -4.98 -12.88
N ASP A 187 18.29 -4.46 -12.18
CA ASP A 187 16.93 -4.35 -12.67
C ASP A 187 16.68 -3.00 -13.35
N ALA A 188 16.19 -3.05 -14.59
CA ALA A 188 15.94 -1.86 -15.39
C ALA A 188 14.85 -0.95 -14.80
N SER A 189 13.86 -1.49 -14.09
CA SER A 189 12.81 -0.70 -13.46
C SER A 189 13.35 0.16 -12.32
N VAL A 190 14.37 -0.32 -11.60
CA VAL A 190 15.08 0.45 -10.56
C VAL A 190 15.94 1.53 -11.19
N ARG A 191 16.69 1.21 -12.26
CA ARG A 191 17.47 2.20 -13.00
C ARG A 191 16.59 3.29 -13.60
N PHE A 192 15.42 2.92 -14.13
CA PHE A 192 14.44 3.86 -14.67
C PHE A 192 13.89 4.80 -13.60
N GLU A 193 13.49 4.25 -12.45
CA GLU A 193 13.03 5.05 -11.30
C GLU A 193 14.14 6.01 -10.80
N ALA A 194 15.40 5.56 -10.79
CA ALA A 194 16.53 6.41 -10.46
C ALA A 194 16.74 7.51 -11.52
N ALA A 195 16.68 7.18 -12.80
CA ALA A 195 16.83 8.13 -13.90
C ALA A 195 15.81 9.28 -13.82
N GLN A 196 14.57 8.99 -13.42
CA GLN A 196 13.53 10.01 -13.23
C GLN A 196 13.88 11.07 -12.18
N ARG A 197 14.86 10.81 -11.30
CA ARG A 197 15.22 11.74 -10.22
C ARG A 197 16.62 12.35 -10.37
N LEU A 198 17.42 11.88 -11.33
CA LEU A 198 18.73 12.45 -11.62
C LEU A 198 18.64 13.87 -12.22
N ASP A 199 19.64 14.69 -11.95
CA ASP A 199 19.84 15.95 -12.65
C ASP A 199 20.28 15.72 -14.10
N ALA A 200 20.03 16.71 -14.97
CA ALA A 200 20.29 16.62 -16.41
C ALA A 200 21.74 16.21 -16.73
N ALA A 201 22.71 16.77 -15.99
CA ALA A 201 24.13 16.50 -16.18
C ALA A 201 24.53 15.05 -15.82
N SER A 202 23.82 14.39 -14.88
CA SER A 202 24.12 13.00 -14.53
C SER A 202 23.49 11.99 -15.49
N LEU A 203 22.41 12.36 -16.19
CA LEU A 203 21.71 11.48 -17.13
C LEU A 203 22.58 11.02 -18.31
N ARG A 204 23.62 11.78 -18.69
CA ARG A 204 24.56 11.38 -19.75
C ARG A 204 25.21 10.01 -19.52
N THR A 205 25.34 9.59 -18.25
CA THR A 205 25.90 8.28 -17.89
C THR A 205 25.00 7.10 -18.29
N LEU A 206 23.72 7.38 -18.55
CA LEU A 206 22.69 6.41 -18.89
C LEU A 206 22.33 6.39 -20.39
N VAL A 207 23.03 7.16 -21.23
CA VAL A 207 22.71 7.29 -22.67
C VAL A 207 22.73 5.96 -23.42
N ALA A 208 23.55 5.00 -22.94
CA ALA A 208 23.69 3.67 -23.51
C ALA A 208 23.05 2.58 -22.65
N ASP A 209 22.11 2.92 -21.75
CA ASP A 209 21.42 1.91 -20.93
C ASP A 209 20.72 0.89 -21.84
N PRO A 210 20.79 -0.43 -21.56
CA PRO A 210 20.13 -1.43 -22.38
C PRO A 210 18.61 -1.29 -22.43
N ASP A 211 17.97 -0.73 -21.39
CA ASP A 211 16.52 -0.54 -21.36
C ASP A 211 16.12 0.79 -22.00
N TRP A 212 15.23 0.71 -23.00
CA TRP A 212 14.78 1.88 -23.75
C TRP A 212 14.05 2.90 -22.88
N ARG A 213 13.40 2.51 -21.79
CA ARG A 213 12.69 3.44 -20.88
C ARG A 213 13.68 4.34 -20.14
N VAL A 214 14.83 3.79 -19.77
CA VAL A 214 15.93 4.56 -19.19
C VAL A 214 16.48 5.54 -20.22
N ARG A 215 16.77 5.08 -21.44
CA ARG A 215 17.24 5.94 -22.54
C ARG A 215 16.21 7.01 -22.94
N TYR A 216 14.92 6.70 -22.86
CA TYR A 216 13.84 7.65 -23.06
C TYR A 216 13.91 8.80 -22.04
N GLU A 217 14.15 8.50 -20.76
CA GLU A 217 14.31 9.53 -19.74
C GLU A 217 15.55 10.41 -19.98
N VAL A 218 16.63 9.81 -20.49
CA VAL A 218 17.82 10.56 -20.96
C VAL A 218 17.45 11.47 -22.13
N ALA A 219 16.81 10.94 -23.17
CA ALA A 219 16.36 11.71 -24.33
C ALA A 219 15.49 12.90 -23.91
N ARG A 220 14.60 12.71 -22.94
CA ARG A 220 13.66 13.72 -22.48
C ARG A 220 14.30 14.86 -21.69
N ARG A 221 15.37 14.60 -20.93
CA ARG A 221 15.86 15.55 -19.90
C ARG A 221 17.34 15.86 -19.90
N ALA A 222 18.20 15.00 -20.43
CA ALA A 222 19.64 15.25 -20.44
C ALA A 222 19.97 16.52 -21.23
N ASP A 223 21.17 17.06 -21.05
CA ASP A 223 21.62 18.23 -21.80
C ASP A 223 21.63 17.94 -23.31
N LEU A 224 21.34 18.96 -24.13
CA LEU A 224 21.19 18.78 -25.59
C LEU A 224 22.43 18.17 -26.26
N GLY A 225 23.62 18.47 -25.74
CA GLY A 225 24.86 17.87 -26.24
C GLY A 225 24.95 16.36 -26.00
N ASP A 226 24.33 15.87 -24.92
CA ASP A 226 24.43 14.47 -24.49
C ASP A 226 23.39 13.56 -25.19
N ILE A 227 22.34 14.11 -25.79
CA ILE A 227 21.27 13.32 -26.46
C ILE A 227 21.53 13.04 -27.94
N THR A 228 22.62 13.58 -28.52
CA THR A 228 22.93 13.39 -29.95
C THR A 228 23.02 11.91 -30.36
N PRO A 229 23.64 11.00 -29.56
CA PRO A 229 23.65 9.57 -29.87
C PRO A 229 22.25 8.95 -29.99
N LEU A 230 21.25 9.50 -29.29
CA LEU A 230 19.89 8.99 -29.25
C LEU A 230 19.07 9.30 -30.50
N LEU A 231 19.55 10.16 -31.41
CA LEU A 231 18.90 10.40 -32.70
C LEU A 231 18.87 9.15 -33.59
N GLY A 232 19.79 8.22 -33.36
CA GLY A 232 19.89 6.92 -34.04
C GLY A 232 19.56 5.73 -33.13
N ASP A 233 18.89 5.94 -31.99
CA ASP A 233 18.49 4.86 -31.07
C ASP A 233 17.68 3.76 -31.76
N ASP A 234 17.67 2.52 -31.27
CA ASP A 234 16.86 1.46 -31.86
C ASP A 234 15.36 1.62 -31.58
N ASP A 235 14.98 2.20 -30.42
CA ASP A 235 13.58 2.42 -30.08
C ASP A 235 13.03 3.72 -30.72
N PRO A 236 11.91 3.66 -31.47
CA PRO A 236 11.33 4.83 -32.11
C PRO A 236 10.96 5.96 -31.16
N ILE A 237 10.45 5.66 -29.95
CA ILE A 237 10.05 6.69 -28.98
C ILE A 237 11.28 7.47 -28.53
N VAL A 238 12.40 6.78 -28.29
CA VAL A 238 13.65 7.42 -27.88
C VAL A 238 14.18 8.33 -28.99
N ARG A 239 14.25 7.83 -30.23
CA ARG A 239 14.69 8.62 -31.39
C ARG A 239 13.85 9.87 -31.61
N GLU A 240 12.53 9.70 -31.62
CA GLU A 240 11.59 10.79 -31.86
C GLU A 240 11.69 11.85 -30.74
N THR A 241 11.78 11.41 -29.48
CA THR A 241 11.93 12.32 -28.34
C THR A 241 13.22 13.15 -28.44
N ALA A 242 14.33 12.52 -28.82
CA ALA A 242 15.61 13.21 -29.01
C ALA A 242 15.54 14.20 -30.19
N ALA A 243 15.00 13.78 -31.33
CA ALA A 243 14.85 14.61 -32.52
C ALA A 243 13.99 15.85 -32.25
N GLU A 244 12.84 15.68 -31.59
CA GLU A 244 11.96 16.78 -31.21
C GLU A 244 12.65 17.81 -30.32
N ARG A 245 13.48 17.38 -29.36
CA ARG A 245 14.21 18.32 -28.49
C ARG A 245 15.27 19.09 -29.25
N VAL A 246 16.00 18.45 -30.16
CA VAL A 246 16.99 19.11 -31.02
C VAL A 246 16.32 20.12 -31.95
N GLU A 247 15.19 19.75 -32.56
CA GLU A 247 14.41 20.66 -33.43
C GLU A 247 13.91 21.88 -32.67
N LYS A 248 13.29 21.67 -31.50
CA LYS A 248 12.80 22.74 -30.62
C LYS A 248 13.93 23.70 -30.23
N ALA A 249 15.12 23.18 -29.92
CA ALA A 249 16.28 24.00 -29.59
C ALA A 249 16.84 24.78 -30.81
N SER A 250 16.68 24.25 -32.01
CA SER A 250 17.10 24.89 -33.27
C SER A 250 16.14 25.97 -33.80
N GLY A 251 14.99 26.18 -33.15
CA GLY A 251 14.00 27.19 -33.55
C GLY A 251 13.16 26.81 -34.79
N ARG A 252 13.17 25.54 -35.21
CA ARG A 252 12.29 25.04 -36.28
C ARG A 252 10.92 24.66 -35.70
N PRO A 253 9.79 25.12 -36.29
CA PRO A 253 8.46 24.76 -35.79
C PRO A 253 8.21 23.27 -36.02
N GLY A 254 8.13 22.50 -34.92
CA GLY A 254 7.82 21.08 -34.95
C GLY A 254 6.36 20.78 -35.31
N PRO A 255 6.03 19.55 -35.73
CA PRO A 255 4.65 19.14 -36.03
C PRO A 255 3.75 19.26 -34.79
N ARG A 256 2.55 19.79 -34.97
CA ARG A 256 1.56 20.01 -33.92
C ARG A 256 0.76 18.73 -33.64
N ASP A 257 1.29 17.82 -32.83
CA ASP A 257 0.50 16.73 -32.23
C ASP A 257 1.08 16.37 -30.85
N PHE A 258 0.58 17.05 -29.80
CA PHE A 258 1.07 16.94 -28.42
C PHE A 258 0.22 15.98 -27.56
N ASP A 259 -1.07 15.81 -27.87
CA ASP A 259 -2.01 15.12 -26.96
C ASP A 259 -2.18 13.61 -27.23
N SER A 260 -1.84 13.11 -28.43
CA SER A 260 -1.96 11.67 -28.75
C SER A 260 -0.77 10.82 -28.30
N LYS A 261 0.42 11.43 -28.14
CA LYS A 261 1.68 10.72 -27.87
C LYS A 261 1.88 10.38 -26.39
N SER A 262 1.48 11.27 -25.48
CA SER A 262 1.61 11.04 -24.02
C SER A 262 0.82 9.80 -23.58
N ASN A 263 -0.39 9.59 -24.13
CA ASN A 263 -1.20 8.39 -23.88
C ASN A 263 -0.52 7.11 -24.36
N HIS A 264 0.15 7.13 -25.52
CA HIS A 264 0.80 5.93 -26.06
C HIS A 264 2.10 5.54 -25.32
N ILE A 265 2.73 6.51 -24.64
CA ILE A 265 3.90 6.28 -23.78
C ILE A 265 3.45 5.70 -22.44
N GLU A 266 2.41 6.24 -21.82
CA GLU A 266 1.84 5.69 -20.58
C GLU A 266 1.28 4.27 -20.75
N GLU A 267 0.84 3.89 -21.96
CA GLU A 267 0.43 2.52 -22.29
C GLU A 267 1.61 1.54 -22.47
N ARG A 268 2.83 2.04 -22.70
CA ARG A 268 4.04 1.23 -22.98
C ARG A 268 5.04 1.16 -21.82
N ILE A 269 4.91 2.02 -20.79
CA ILE A 269 5.79 2.10 -19.61
C ILE A 269 5.23 1.25 -18.47
#